data_AF-A0A416EJH4-F1
#
_entry.id   AF-A0A416EJH4-F1
#
_cell.length_a   1.000
_cell.length_b   1.000
_cell.length_c   1.000
_cell.angle_alpha   90.00
_cell.angle_beta   90.00
_cell.angle_gamma   90.00
#
_symmetry.space_group_name_H-M   'P 1'
#
loop_
_entity.id
_entity.type
_entity.pdbx_description
1 polymer ?
#
loop_
_entity_poly.entity_id
_entity_poly.type
_entity_poly.pdbx_seq_one_letter_code
_entity_poly.pdbx_strand_id
1 'polypeptide(L)'
;MLCILAYRLLPYTRMDAIADMQRAIRLLRSRRKEWALGDKLCVMGFSAGGMLSANCATHADEGRPESQDEIERFASRVDAAVIGYGAMSVVSFAKPFGMPVSDPLMGENRRERYYLAPEKHVTCDTPPMFLWQTLSDDGRHSMCLAKALQDAEVPYELHIFQPGLHGLAMADGRNDLGMDLPHVAHWGELCAEWLCDLGF
;
A
#
# COMPACT_ATOMS: atom_id res chain seq x y z
N MET A 1 -6.14 10.03 14.38
CA MET A 1 -6.62 8.71 14.86
C MET A 1 -5.93 7.63 14.06
N LEU A 2 -5.54 6.51 14.67
CA LEU A 2 -4.96 5.34 14.00
C LEU A 2 -5.95 4.16 14.06
N CYS A 3 -6.10 3.42 12.97
CA CYS A 3 -6.87 2.18 12.92
C CYS A 3 -5.99 1.05 12.37
N ILE A 4 -6.23 -0.17 12.86
CA ILE A 4 -5.61 -1.39 12.33
C ILE A 4 -6.70 -2.18 11.62
N LEU A 5 -6.50 -2.47 10.33
CA LEU A 5 -7.39 -3.33 9.57
C LEU A 5 -6.99 -4.80 9.75
N ALA A 6 -7.86 -5.59 10.37
CA ALA A 6 -7.78 -7.05 10.32
C ALA A 6 -8.50 -7.53 9.04
N TYR A 7 -7.78 -7.53 7.92
CA TYR A 7 -8.31 -7.99 6.63
C TYR A 7 -8.28 -9.52 6.52
N ARG A 8 -9.12 -10.06 5.64
CA ARG A 8 -9.18 -11.51 5.40
C ARG A 8 -7.85 -12.04 4.84
N LEU A 9 -7.39 -13.14 5.43
CA LEU A 9 -6.21 -13.91 5.00
C LEU A 9 -6.65 -15.21 4.30
N LEU A 10 -5.70 -16.07 3.93
CA LEU A 10 -6.02 -17.38 3.36
C LEU A 10 -7.05 -18.13 4.24
N PRO A 11 -8.07 -18.77 3.62
CA PRO A 11 -8.20 -19.11 2.20
C PRO A 11 -8.82 -18.02 1.30
N TYR A 12 -9.08 -16.82 1.82
CA TYR A 12 -9.60 -15.71 1.01
C TYR A 12 -8.51 -15.11 0.11
N THR A 13 -8.94 -14.49 -0.99
CA THR A 13 -8.03 -13.94 -2.00
C THR A 13 -7.54 -12.54 -1.62
N ARG A 14 -6.53 -12.02 -2.33
CA ARG A 14 -6.15 -10.61 -2.18
C ARG A 14 -7.26 -9.66 -2.64
N MET A 15 -8.13 -10.07 -3.57
CA MET A 15 -9.29 -9.27 -3.97
C MET A 15 -10.31 -9.13 -2.84
N ASP A 16 -10.49 -10.17 -2.04
CA ASP A 16 -11.28 -10.11 -0.81
C ASP A 16 -10.69 -9.10 0.20
N ALA A 17 -9.37 -9.15 0.41
CA ALA A 17 -8.68 -8.19 1.27
C ALA A 17 -8.79 -6.74 0.76
N ILE A 18 -8.74 -6.53 -0.57
CA ILE A 18 -8.99 -5.21 -1.19
C ILE A 18 -10.40 -4.72 -0.85
N ALA A 19 -11.41 -5.60 -0.96
CA ALA A 19 -12.78 -5.25 -0.60
C ALA A 19 -12.91 -4.88 0.89
N ASP A 20 -12.17 -5.57 1.78
CA ASP A 20 -12.14 -5.24 3.21
C ASP A 20 -11.55 -3.85 3.47
N MET A 21 -10.44 -3.51 2.80
CA MET A 21 -9.81 -2.19 2.91
C MET A 21 -10.72 -1.08 2.36
N GLN A 22 -11.31 -1.29 1.18
CA GLN A 22 -12.28 -0.35 0.60
C GLN A 22 -13.47 -0.14 1.55
N ARG A 23 -14.03 -1.22 2.11
CA ARG A 23 -15.13 -1.15 3.07
C ARG A 23 -14.74 -0.36 4.33
N ALA A 24 -13.53 -0.57 4.85
CA ALA A 24 -13.02 0.15 6.01
C ALA A 24 -12.90 1.66 5.73
N ILE A 25 -12.37 2.05 4.57
CA ILE A 25 -12.27 3.46 4.16
C ILE A 25 -13.65 4.09 4.04
N ARG A 26 -14.59 3.42 3.37
CA ARG A 26 -15.98 3.89 3.25
C ARG A 26 -16.63 4.07 4.62
N LEU A 27 -16.41 3.14 5.55
CA LEU A 27 -16.92 3.21 6.91
C LEU A 27 -16.34 4.41 7.67
N LEU A 28 -15.03 4.64 7.58
CA LEU A 28 -14.37 5.80 8.20
C LEU A 28 -14.93 7.11 7.63
N ARG A 29 -15.16 7.18 6.30
CA ARG A 29 -15.77 8.37 5.68
C ARG A 29 -17.21 8.57 6.12
N SER A 30 -18.03 7.52 6.17
CA SER A 30 -19.45 7.63 6.56
C SER A 30 -19.63 7.99 8.03
N ARG A 31 -18.69 7.59 8.89
CA ARG A 31 -18.70 7.85 10.34
C ARG A 31 -17.85 9.05 10.76
N ARG A 32 -17.31 9.82 9.82
CA ARG A 32 -16.39 10.95 10.10
C ARG A 32 -16.91 11.88 11.20
N LYS A 33 -18.16 12.33 11.11
CA LYS A 33 -18.77 13.24 12.11
C LYS A 33 -18.97 12.56 13.46
N GLU A 34 -19.46 11.32 13.44
CA GLU A 34 -19.77 10.54 14.64
C GLU A 34 -18.50 10.23 15.45
N TRP A 35 -17.40 9.92 14.76
CA TRP A 35 -16.14 9.54 15.38
C TRP A 35 -15.14 10.70 15.49
N ALA A 36 -15.56 11.92 15.15
CA ALA A 36 -14.73 13.14 15.14
C ALA A 36 -13.41 12.97 14.37
N LEU A 37 -13.49 12.38 13.17
CA LEU A 37 -12.33 12.15 12.31
C LEU A 37 -11.97 13.39 11.48
N GLY A 38 -10.69 13.53 11.17
CA GLY A 38 -10.19 14.56 10.26
C GLY A 38 -10.61 14.31 8.81
N ASP A 39 -10.28 15.28 7.96
CA ASP A 39 -10.72 15.26 6.56
C ASP A 39 -9.90 14.36 5.63
N LYS A 40 -8.70 13.99 6.06
CA LYS A 40 -7.77 13.17 5.28
C LYS A 40 -7.65 11.77 5.85
N LEU A 41 -7.52 10.80 4.95
CA LEU A 41 -7.28 9.39 5.27
C LEU A 41 -6.00 8.94 4.57
N CYS A 42 -5.06 8.44 5.35
CA CYS A 42 -3.86 7.77 4.85
C CYS A 42 -4.00 6.27 5.09
N VAL A 43 -3.67 5.47 4.10
CA VAL A 43 -3.44 4.02 4.29
C VAL A 43 -1.96 3.74 4.39
N MET A 44 -1.58 2.92 5.35
CA MET A 44 -0.19 2.52 5.56
C MET A 44 -0.14 1.00 5.67
N GLY A 45 0.79 0.39 4.96
CA GLY A 45 0.94 -1.06 4.97
C GLY A 45 2.36 -1.53 4.71
N PHE A 46 2.64 -2.72 5.24
CA PHE A 46 3.96 -3.33 5.23
C PHE A 46 3.88 -4.71 4.56
N SER A 47 4.84 -5.06 3.69
CA SER A 47 4.87 -6.35 2.99
C SER A 47 3.54 -6.64 2.26
N ALA A 48 2.83 -7.72 2.60
CA ALA A 48 1.51 -8.04 2.06
C ALA A 48 0.47 -6.93 2.33
N GLY A 49 0.55 -6.25 3.48
CA GLY A 49 -0.25 -5.06 3.76
C GLY A 49 0.15 -3.86 2.91
N GLY A 50 1.42 -3.77 2.50
CA GLY A 50 1.92 -2.75 1.56
C GLY A 50 1.35 -2.97 0.17
N MET A 51 1.32 -4.22 -0.30
CA MET A 51 0.63 -4.58 -1.54
C MET A 51 -0.85 -4.20 -1.49
N LEU A 52 -1.53 -4.54 -0.39
CA LEU A 52 -2.95 -4.20 -0.19
C LEU A 52 -3.18 -2.68 -0.19
N SER A 53 -2.33 -1.92 0.49
CA SER A 53 -2.43 -0.45 0.54
C SER A 53 -2.24 0.17 -0.85
N ALA A 54 -1.27 -0.32 -1.62
CA ALA A 54 -1.04 0.11 -2.99
C ALA A 54 -2.20 -0.28 -3.93
N ASN A 55 -2.76 -1.48 -3.81
CA ASN A 55 -3.97 -1.86 -4.54
C ASN A 55 -5.14 -0.96 -4.19
N CYS A 56 -5.40 -0.72 -2.91
CA CYS A 56 -6.53 0.11 -2.51
C CYS A 56 -6.40 1.54 -3.04
N ALA A 57 -5.19 2.10 -3.01
CA ALA A 57 -4.93 3.44 -3.55
C ALA A 57 -5.07 3.54 -5.08
N THR A 58 -4.80 2.45 -5.82
CA THR A 58 -4.89 2.42 -7.30
C THR A 58 -6.22 1.88 -7.82
N HIS A 59 -7.00 1.18 -6.98
CA HIS A 59 -8.29 0.55 -7.33
C HIS A 59 -9.48 1.27 -6.69
N ALA A 60 -9.29 2.50 -6.22
CA ALA A 60 -10.35 3.26 -5.58
C ALA A 60 -11.50 3.59 -6.55
N ASP A 61 -12.69 3.78 -5.99
CA ASP A 61 -13.89 4.18 -6.70
C ASP A 61 -14.66 5.25 -5.93
N GLU A 62 -15.61 5.91 -6.61
CA GLU A 62 -16.41 7.02 -6.05
C GLU A 62 -17.56 6.57 -5.13
N GLY A 63 -17.73 5.27 -4.92
CA GLY A 63 -18.91 4.72 -4.26
C GLY A 63 -20.12 4.63 -5.18
N ARG A 64 -21.25 4.24 -4.57
CA ARG A 64 -22.52 3.96 -5.25
C ARG A 64 -23.63 4.77 -4.61
N PRO A 65 -23.90 6.02 -5.07
CA PRO A 65 -24.86 6.92 -4.43
C PRO A 65 -26.25 6.31 -4.19
N GLU A 66 -26.71 5.47 -5.11
CA GLU A 66 -28.02 4.79 -5.06
C GLU A 66 -28.02 3.48 -4.25
N SER A 67 -26.93 3.14 -3.56
CA SER A 67 -26.86 1.91 -2.77
C SER A 67 -27.83 1.92 -1.60
N GLN A 68 -28.48 0.78 -1.33
CA GLN A 68 -29.27 0.58 -0.12
C GLN A 68 -28.39 0.55 1.14
N ASP A 69 -27.15 0.06 1.02
CA ASP A 69 -26.15 0.16 2.07
C ASP A 69 -25.53 1.57 2.04
N GLU A 70 -25.78 2.35 3.09
CA GLU A 70 -25.30 3.73 3.22
C GLU A 70 -23.77 3.84 3.17
N ILE A 71 -23.04 2.82 3.64
CA ILE A 71 -21.58 2.84 3.63
C ILE A 71 -21.06 2.73 2.18
N GLU A 72 -21.71 1.93 1.33
CA GLU A 72 -21.34 1.77 -0.08
C GLU A 72 -21.53 3.05 -0.90
N ARG A 73 -22.25 4.05 -0.38
CA ARG A 73 -22.42 5.36 -1.04
C ARG A 73 -21.17 6.23 -1.01
N PHE A 74 -20.25 5.97 -0.09
CA PHE A 74 -19.03 6.76 0.07
C PHE A 74 -17.91 6.24 -0.81
N ALA A 75 -17.03 7.12 -1.28
CA ALA A 75 -15.84 6.74 -2.05
C ALA A 75 -14.86 5.90 -1.22
N SER A 76 -14.13 5.01 -1.89
CA SER A 76 -13.03 4.23 -1.30
C SER A 76 -11.65 4.90 -1.49
N ARG A 77 -11.62 6.14 -2.00
CA ARG A 77 -10.40 6.93 -2.17
C ARG A 77 -9.75 7.29 -0.84
N VAL A 78 -8.43 7.37 -0.86
CA VAL A 78 -7.56 7.82 0.24
C VAL A 78 -6.79 9.06 -0.23
N ASP A 79 -6.33 9.86 0.72
CA ASP A 79 -5.68 11.13 0.47
C ASP A 79 -4.14 10.99 0.39
N ALA A 80 -3.60 9.88 0.91
CA ALA A 80 -2.19 9.47 0.79
C ALA A 80 -2.04 7.95 1.02
N ALA A 81 -0.95 7.36 0.53
CA ALA A 81 -0.59 5.98 0.83
C ALA A 81 0.89 5.83 1.22
N VAL A 82 1.16 5.04 2.26
CA VAL A 82 2.52 4.70 2.71
C VAL A 82 2.75 3.21 2.49
N ILE A 83 3.75 2.87 1.67
CA ILE A 83 4.07 1.50 1.29
C ILE A 83 5.46 1.14 1.83
N GLY A 84 5.50 0.32 2.88
CA GLY A 84 6.72 -0.27 3.41
C GLY A 84 6.99 -1.64 2.80
N TYR A 85 8.12 -1.78 2.11
CA TYR A 85 8.65 -3.04 1.61
C TYR A 85 7.63 -4.01 0.96
N GLY A 86 6.74 -3.46 0.13
CA GLY A 86 5.69 -4.22 -0.54
C GLY A 86 6.18 -4.99 -1.77
N ALA A 87 5.98 -6.30 -1.82
CA ALA A 87 6.36 -7.17 -2.95
C ALA A 87 5.34 -7.13 -4.11
N MET A 88 5.02 -5.93 -4.59
CA MET A 88 3.81 -5.68 -5.40
C MET A 88 3.97 -5.86 -6.93
N SER A 89 5.14 -5.56 -7.50
CA SER A 89 5.36 -5.53 -8.95
C SER A 89 5.83 -6.86 -9.55
N VAL A 90 4.98 -7.89 -9.54
CA VAL A 90 5.32 -9.24 -10.02
C VAL A 90 5.28 -9.43 -11.54
N VAL A 91 4.77 -8.44 -12.29
CA VAL A 91 4.65 -8.50 -13.77
C VAL A 91 5.55 -7.50 -14.50
N SER A 92 6.28 -6.67 -13.76
CA SER A 92 7.03 -5.53 -14.32
C SER A 92 8.52 -5.78 -14.51
N PHE A 93 9.05 -6.91 -14.02
CA PHE A 93 10.41 -7.33 -14.29
C PHE A 93 10.53 -8.85 -14.31
N ALA A 94 11.51 -9.35 -15.06
CA ALA A 94 11.78 -10.78 -15.12
C ALA A 94 12.32 -11.26 -13.76
N LYS A 95 11.72 -12.33 -13.24
CA LYS A 95 12.33 -13.11 -12.15
C LYS A 95 13.41 -14.03 -12.71
N PRO A 96 14.43 -14.42 -11.91
CA PRO A 96 15.37 -15.45 -12.30
C PRO A 96 14.64 -16.69 -12.83
N PHE A 97 15.17 -17.28 -13.90
CA PHE A 97 14.56 -18.44 -14.56
C PHE A 97 14.33 -19.57 -13.55
N GLY A 98 13.11 -20.10 -13.50
CA GLY A 98 12.75 -21.22 -12.62
C GLY A 98 12.26 -20.85 -11.22
N MET A 99 12.12 -19.56 -10.86
CA MET A 99 11.43 -19.18 -9.62
C MET A 99 9.91 -19.13 -9.83
N PRO A 100 9.13 -20.09 -9.29
CA PRO A 100 7.69 -20.02 -9.38
C PRO A 100 7.16 -18.83 -8.57
N VAL A 101 6.26 -18.06 -9.16
CA VAL A 101 5.35 -17.21 -8.38
C VAL A 101 4.20 -18.12 -7.96
N SER A 102 4.41 -18.88 -6.88
CA SER A 102 3.44 -19.85 -6.34
C SER A 102 2.62 -19.28 -5.18
N ASP A 103 2.75 -17.99 -4.88
CA ASP A 103 1.97 -17.34 -3.82
C ASP A 103 0.55 -17.04 -4.32
N PRO A 104 -0.50 -17.64 -3.72
CA PRO A 104 -1.90 -17.36 -4.08
C PRO A 104 -2.27 -15.88 -3.97
N LEU A 105 -1.61 -15.12 -3.08
CA LEU A 105 -1.85 -13.68 -2.92
C LEU A 105 -1.31 -12.84 -4.09
N MET A 106 -0.52 -13.44 -4.99
CA MET A 106 -0.01 -12.80 -6.21
C MET A 106 -0.92 -13.00 -7.42
N GLY A 107 -1.98 -13.79 -7.31
CA GLY A 107 -2.90 -14.12 -8.40
C GLY A 107 -2.55 -15.44 -9.09
N GLU A 108 -3.57 -16.22 -9.40
CA GLU A 108 -3.46 -17.60 -9.88
C GLU A 108 -3.09 -17.65 -11.36
N ASN A 109 -3.55 -16.65 -12.12
CA ASN A 109 -3.32 -16.56 -13.56
C ASN A 109 -2.76 -15.20 -13.97
N ARG A 110 -2.38 -15.07 -15.24
CA ARG A 110 -1.77 -13.85 -15.78
C ARG A 110 -2.68 -12.62 -15.64
N ARG A 111 -3.99 -12.78 -15.80
CA ARG A 111 -4.96 -11.68 -15.71
C ARG A 111 -5.05 -11.17 -14.28
N GLU A 112 -5.15 -12.06 -13.31
CA GLU A 112 -5.16 -11.69 -11.89
C GLU A 112 -3.85 -11.06 -11.45
N ARG A 113 -2.70 -11.61 -11.86
CA ARG A 113 -1.39 -10.98 -11.58
C ARG A 113 -1.30 -9.56 -12.10
N TYR A 114 -1.83 -9.32 -13.30
CA TYR A 114 -1.88 -7.98 -13.89
C TYR A 114 -2.84 -7.06 -13.14
N TYR A 115 -4.04 -7.56 -12.80
CA TYR A 115 -5.00 -6.81 -12.00
C TYR A 115 -4.42 -6.42 -10.64
N LEU A 116 -3.76 -7.36 -9.97
CA LEU A 116 -3.18 -7.15 -8.67
C LEU A 116 -1.92 -6.28 -8.70
N ALA A 117 -1.21 -6.13 -9.82
CA ALA A 117 0.00 -5.32 -9.90
C ALA A 117 -0.32 -3.80 -9.84
N PRO A 118 -0.10 -3.10 -8.72
CA PRO A 118 -0.57 -1.71 -8.56
C PRO A 118 0.05 -0.75 -9.57
N GLU A 119 1.30 -0.99 -9.97
CA GLU A 119 1.99 -0.17 -10.97
C GLU A 119 1.36 -0.22 -12.37
N LYS A 120 0.41 -1.14 -12.61
CA LYS A 120 -0.37 -1.23 -13.86
C LYS A 120 -1.70 -0.48 -13.81
N HIS A 121 -2.06 0.06 -12.65
CA HIS A 121 -3.33 0.78 -12.43
C HIS A 121 -3.11 2.18 -11.86
N VAL A 122 -1.88 2.69 -11.89
CA VAL A 122 -1.62 4.10 -11.58
C VAL A 122 -2.26 4.97 -12.65
N THR A 123 -2.98 5.99 -12.20
CA THR A 123 -3.62 7.03 -13.01
C THR A 123 -3.33 8.40 -12.40
N CYS A 124 -3.68 9.50 -13.10
CA CYS A 124 -3.56 10.85 -12.54
C CYS A 124 -4.42 11.10 -11.28
N ASP A 125 -5.41 10.24 -11.00
CA ASP A 125 -6.23 10.31 -9.79
C ASP A 125 -5.68 9.47 -8.63
N THR A 126 -4.54 8.80 -8.84
CA THR A 126 -3.86 8.05 -7.77
C THR A 126 -3.33 9.03 -6.72
N PRO A 127 -3.52 8.78 -5.41
CA PRO A 127 -3.08 9.72 -4.39
C PRO A 127 -1.55 9.73 -4.24
N PRO A 128 -0.98 10.79 -3.65
CA PRO A 128 0.45 10.82 -3.34
C PRO A 128 0.90 9.60 -2.53
N MET A 129 2.10 9.10 -2.81
CA MET A 129 2.64 7.92 -2.15
C MET A 129 4.02 8.12 -1.55
N PHE A 130 4.22 7.62 -0.33
CA PHE A 130 5.53 7.42 0.29
C PHE A 130 5.91 5.95 0.18
N LEU A 131 7.06 5.67 -0.41
CA LEU A 131 7.55 4.33 -0.65
C LEU A 131 8.89 4.16 0.06
N TRP A 132 9.06 3.08 0.81
CA TRP A 132 10.39 2.69 1.27
C TRP A 132 10.63 1.20 1.13
N GLN A 133 11.86 0.83 0.79
CA GLN A 133 12.28 -0.54 0.57
C GLN A 133 13.78 -0.68 0.80
N THR A 134 14.29 -1.89 1.02
CA THR A 134 15.74 -2.15 1.05
C THR A 134 16.21 -2.81 -0.26
N LEU A 135 17.47 -2.63 -0.65
CA LEU A 135 18.04 -3.33 -1.80
C LEU A 135 18.17 -4.84 -1.56
N SER A 136 18.33 -5.24 -0.30
CA SER A 136 18.42 -6.65 0.09
C SER A 136 17.07 -7.37 0.01
N ASP A 137 15.95 -6.62 -0.03
CA ASP A 137 14.58 -7.09 -0.23
C ASP A 137 14.03 -6.72 -1.62
N ASP A 138 14.90 -6.73 -2.64
CA ASP A 138 14.56 -6.41 -4.03
C ASP A 138 13.85 -5.05 -4.20
N GLY A 139 14.67 -3.99 -4.20
CA GLY A 139 14.24 -2.60 -4.40
C GLY A 139 13.43 -2.33 -5.68
N ARG A 140 13.44 -3.26 -6.65
CA ARG A 140 12.71 -3.09 -7.92
C ARG A 140 11.20 -2.98 -7.71
N HIS A 141 10.64 -3.56 -6.66
CA HIS A 141 9.21 -3.44 -6.37
C HIS A 141 8.77 -1.97 -6.19
N SER A 142 9.43 -1.22 -5.30
CA SER A 142 9.13 0.20 -5.12
C SER A 142 9.58 1.06 -6.30
N MET A 143 10.69 0.72 -6.98
CA MET A 143 11.13 1.44 -8.18
C MET A 143 10.14 1.32 -9.34
N CYS A 144 9.52 0.16 -9.56
CA CYS A 144 8.51 -0.01 -10.60
C CYS A 144 7.25 0.82 -10.33
N LEU A 145 6.77 0.86 -9.08
CA LEU A 145 5.64 1.71 -8.72
C LEU A 145 5.99 3.20 -8.80
N ALA A 146 7.15 3.61 -8.29
CA ALA A 146 7.64 4.98 -8.38
C ALA A 146 7.75 5.47 -9.83
N LYS A 147 8.24 4.60 -10.72
CA LYS A 147 8.25 4.91 -12.16
C LYS A 147 6.84 5.14 -12.70
N ALA A 148 5.88 4.29 -12.35
CA ALA A 148 4.50 4.45 -12.80
C ALA A 148 3.86 5.74 -12.25
N LEU A 149 4.13 6.11 -11.00
CA LEU A 149 3.71 7.38 -10.41
C LEU A 149 4.33 8.58 -11.14
N GLN A 150 5.62 8.51 -11.43
CA GLN A 150 6.34 9.53 -12.20
C GLN A 150 5.77 9.70 -13.61
N ASP A 151 5.51 8.59 -14.32
CA ASP A 151 4.96 8.59 -15.67
C ASP A 151 3.53 9.18 -15.71
N ALA A 152 2.79 9.11 -14.60
CA ALA A 152 1.45 9.67 -14.43
C ALA A 152 1.41 11.05 -13.75
N GLU A 153 2.58 11.66 -13.48
CA GLU A 153 2.72 12.94 -12.78
C GLU A 153 2.09 12.98 -11.37
N VAL A 154 2.00 11.83 -10.71
CA VAL A 154 1.51 11.71 -9.33
C VAL A 154 2.66 12.01 -8.36
N PRO A 155 2.52 12.92 -7.39
CA PRO A 155 3.56 13.19 -6.39
C PRO A 155 3.92 11.94 -5.59
N TYR A 156 5.21 11.69 -5.39
CA TYR A 156 5.68 10.56 -4.58
C TYR A 156 7.02 10.86 -3.92
N GLU A 157 7.32 10.10 -2.88
CA GLU A 157 8.63 10.04 -2.24
C GLU A 157 9.11 8.59 -2.19
N LEU A 158 10.39 8.35 -2.52
CA LEU A 158 10.96 7.00 -2.57
C LEU A 158 12.30 6.95 -1.83
N HIS A 159 12.39 6.07 -0.84
CA HIS A 159 13.63 5.73 -0.14
C HIS A 159 14.04 4.29 -0.38
N ILE A 160 15.23 4.09 -0.93
CA ILE A 160 15.83 2.77 -1.11
C ILE A 160 17.08 2.66 -0.23
N PHE A 161 16.97 1.94 0.88
CA PHE A 161 18.08 1.72 1.79
C PHE A 161 18.94 0.53 1.34
N GLN A 162 20.25 0.56 1.58
CA GLN A 162 21.16 -0.47 1.04
C GLN A 162 21.05 -1.81 1.78
N PRO A 163 21.35 -1.93 3.09
CA PRO A 163 21.16 -3.18 3.82
C PRO A 163 19.77 -3.29 4.47
N GLY A 164 19.35 -4.52 4.75
CA GLY A 164 18.20 -4.80 5.61
C GLY A 164 17.29 -5.89 5.06
N LEU A 165 16.96 -6.90 5.88
CA LEU A 165 16.11 -8.01 5.45
C LEU A 165 14.65 -7.56 5.28
N HIS A 166 13.83 -8.41 4.65
CA HIS A 166 12.39 -8.20 4.60
C HIS A 166 11.78 -8.16 6.01
N GLY A 167 10.83 -7.25 6.28
CA GLY A 167 10.09 -7.24 7.53
C GLY A 167 10.74 -6.47 8.69
N LEU A 168 11.48 -5.40 8.39
CA LEU A 168 12.16 -4.60 9.43
C LEU A 168 11.22 -3.79 10.34
N ALA A 169 9.96 -3.58 9.96
CA ALA A 169 9.05 -2.68 10.66
C ALA A 169 9.70 -1.30 10.89
N MET A 170 9.90 -0.87 12.14
CA MET A 170 10.58 0.39 12.47
C MET A 170 12.11 0.33 12.37
N ALA A 171 12.70 -0.85 12.15
CA ALA A 171 14.14 -1.08 12.08
C ALA A 171 14.93 -0.65 13.34
N ASP A 172 14.28 -0.63 14.51
CA ASP A 172 14.79 -0.15 15.79
C ASP A 172 15.14 -1.28 16.79
N GLY A 173 15.32 -2.50 16.28
CA GLY A 173 15.53 -3.70 17.09
C GLY A 173 14.27 -4.29 17.73
N ARG A 174 13.11 -3.64 17.61
CA ARG A 174 11.82 -4.11 18.17
C ARG A 174 10.93 -4.77 17.11
N ASN A 175 11.56 -5.59 16.28
CA ASN A 175 10.90 -6.41 15.25
C ASN A 175 11.24 -7.89 15.48
N ASP A 176 10.55 -8.79 14.79
CA ASP A 176 10.74 -10.25 14.93
C ASP A 176 12.15 -10.72 14.54
N LEU A 177 12.92 -9.89 13.83
CA LEU A 177 14.30 -10.17 13.44
C LEU A 177 15.32 -9.69 14.48
N GLY A 178 14.92 -8.87 15.46
CA GLY A 178 15.82 -8.20 16.40
C GLY A 178 16.82 -7.26 15.72
N MET A 179 16.56 -6.85 14.48
CA MET A 179 17.50 -6.04 13.69
C MET A 179 17.34 -4.56 14.06
N ASP A 180 18.41 -3.99 14.62
CA ASP A 180 18.58 -2.56 14.86
C ASP A 180 19.45 -1.97 13.76
N LEU A 181 18.82 -1.19 12.87
CA LEU A 181 19.45 -0.52 11.75
C LEU A 181 19.10 0.98 11.82
N PRO A 182 19.82 1.77 12.63
CA PRO A 182 19.46 3.16 12.90
C PRO A 182 19.28 3.99 11.62
N HIS A 183 20.14 3.79 10.62
CA HIS A 183 19.99 4.48 9.33
C HIS A 183 18.66 4.17 8.63
N VAL A 184 18.22 2.91 8.64
CA VAL A 184 16.93 2.53 8.03
C VAL A 184 15.77 3.08 8.86
N ALA A 185 15.87 3.09 10.19
CA ALA A 185 14.81 3.57 11.09
C ALA A 185 14.37 5.03 10.82
N HIS A 186 15.23 5.85 10.20
CA HIS A 186 14.89 7.21 9.77
C HIS A 186 13.74 7.26 8.75
N TRP A 187 13.37 6.14 8.10
CA TRP A 187 12.19 6.10 7.22
C TRP A 187 10.93 6.60 7.93
N GLY A 188 10.80 6.34 9.24
CA GLY A 188 9.64 6.75 10.02
C GLY A 188 9.56 8.26 10.21
N GLU A 189 10.71 8.91 10.44
CA GLU A 189 10.81 10.36 10.56
C GLU A 189 10.52 11.04 9.22
N LEU A 190 11.14 10.55 8.15
CA LEU A 190 10.91 11.02 6.77
C LEU A 190 9.43 10.88 6.37
N CYS A 191 8.80 9.76 6.72
CA CYS A 191 7.38 9.55 6.45
C CYS A 191 6.49 10.53 7.23
N ALA A 192 6.82 10.81 8.48
CA ALA A 192 6.08 11.76 9.31
C ALA A 192 6.20 13.18 8.75
N GLU A 193 7.41 13.61 8.37
CA GLU A 193 7.65 14.91 7.73
C GLU A 193 6.86 15.03 6.42
N TRP A 194 6.93 14.01 5.57
CA TRP A 194 6.18 13.95 4.31
C TRP A 194 4.65 14.05 4.52
N LEU A 195 4.10 13.35 5.52
CA LEU A 195 2.68 13.47 5.88
C LEU A 195 2.33 14.87 6.39
N CYS A 196 3.19 15.49 7.19
CA CYS A 196 3.02 16.86 7.67
C CYS A 196 3.02 17.88 6.51
N ASP A 197 3.90 17.72 5.52
CA ASP A 197 3.92 18.55 4.31
C ASP A 197 2.65 18.41 3.48
N LEU A 198 2.06 17.21 3.46
CA LEU A 198 0.74 16.97 2.89
C LEU A 198 -0.41 17.50 3.76
N GLY A 199 -0.14 17.99 4.97
CA GLY A 199 -1.11 18.55 5.91
C GLY A 199 -2.01 17.52 6.59
N PHE A 200 -1.44 16.37 6.98
CA PHE A 200 -2.07 15.38 7.86
C PHE A 200 -1.94 15.73 9.35
#